data_AF-X6G2H9-F1
#
_entry.id   AF-X6G2H9-F1
#
_cell.length_a   1.000
_cell.length_b   1.000
_cell.length_c   1.000
_cell.angle_alpha   90.00
_cell.angle_beta   90.00
_cell.angle_gamma   90.00
#
_symmetry.space_group_name_H-M   'P 1'
#
loop_
_entity.id
_entity.type
_entity.pdbx_description
1 polymer ?
#
loop_
_entity_poly.entity_id
_entity_poly.type
_entity_poly.pdbx_seq_one_letter_code
_entity_poly.pdbx_strand_id
1 'polypeptide(L)'
;MLVVLHRTAFGLYLYAVGKNEEAARFSGIRTGRVIICAYVICAGLTALSSIFLTRSILPSSHGNFYELYAIAAAVIGGFSLRGGEGSIIGVVLGTILLQVLQNLVNLLGIPSSLNFAVSGSVILIGVLADQEYTEFRKRRELMRGRLATAEGRL
;
A
#
# COMPACT_ATOMS: atom_id res chain seq x y z
N MET A 1 5.88 -13.53 0.26
CA MET A 1 4.51 -12.96 0.24
C MET A 1 3.82 -13.06 -1.13
N LEU A 2 4.48 -12.64 -2.23
CA LEU A 2 3.85 -12.57 -3.57
C LEU A 2 3.25 -13.91 -4.04
N VAL A 3 4.01 -14.98 -3.92
CA VAL A 3 3.55 -16.34 -4.26
C VAL A 3 2.42 -16.79 -3.33
N VAL A 4 2.52 -16.50 -2.03
CA VAL A 4 1.52 -16.89 -1.03
C VAL A 4 0.17 -16.23 -1.33
N LEU A 5 0.15 -14.94 -1.66
CA LEU A 5 -1.11 -14.23 -1.87
C LEU A 5 -1.76 -14.50 -3.24
N HIS A 6 -0.97 -14.67 -4.31
CA HIS A 6 -1.51 -14.84 -5.67
C HIS A 6 -1.70 -16.30 -6.11
N ARG A 7 -1.00 -17.26 -5.50
CA ARG A 7 -0.99 -18.66 -5.97
C ARG A 7 -1.54 -19.67 -4.96
N THR A 8 -1.96 -19.25 -3.76
CA THR A 8 -2.43 -20.18 -2.72
C THR A 8 -3.89 -19.92 -2.31
N ALA A 9 -4.56 -20.99 -1.89
CA ALA A 9 -5.91 -20.93 -1.33
C ALA A 9 -5.99 -19.99 -0.10
N PHE A 10 -4.90 -19.87 0.66
CA PHE A 10 -4.81 -18.93 1.78
C PHE A 10 -4.99 -17.47 1.33
N GLY A 11 -4.41 -17.08 0.20
CA GLY A 11 -4.57 -15.74 -0.35
C GLY A 11 -6.02 -15.43 -0.74
N LEU A 12 -6.70 -16.39 -1.38
CA LEU A 12 -8.12 -16.27 -1.72
C LEU A 12 -9.00 -16.10 -0.47
N TYR A 13 -8.77 -16.91 0.57
CA TYR A 13 -9.47 -16.78 1.85
C TYR A 13 -9.19 -15.44 2.53
N LEU A 14 -7.96 -14.93 2.43
CA LEU A 14 -7.60 -13.62 2.98
C LEU A 14 -8.35 -12.48 2.29
N TYR A 15 -8.46 -12.50 0.96
CA TYR A 15 -9.26 -11.51 0.22
C TYR A 15 -10.76 -11.64 0.53
N ALA A 16 -11.29 -12.87 0.64
CA ALA A 16 -12.69 -13.10 0.98
C ALA A 16 -13.05 -12.57 2.37
N VAL A 17 -12.22 -12.86 3.38
CA VAL A 17 -12.39 -12.34 4.75
C VAL A 17 -12.26 -10.82 4.77
N GLY A 18 -11.30 -10.27 4.02
CA GLY A 18 -11.10 -8.81 3.93
C GLY A 18 -12.26 -8.06 3.28
N LYS A 19 -13.03 -8.69 2.38
CA LYS A 19 -14.18 -8.06 1.71
C LYS A 19 -15.45 -8.09 2.57
N ASN A 20 -15.73 -9.24 3.20
CA ASN A 20 -16.83 -9.39 4.14
C ASN A 20 -16.60 -10.63 5.02
N GLU A 21 -16.21 -10.40 6.27
CA GLU A 21 -15.93 -11.48 7.22
C GLU A 21 -17.17 -12.36 7.50
N GLU A 22 -18.34 -11.75 7.70
CA GLU A 22 -19.57 -12.48 7.99
C GLU A 22 -19.92 -13.42 6.83
N ALA A 23 -19.87 -12.93 5.59
CA ALA A 23 -20.15 -13.73 4.40
C ALA A 23 -19.11 -14.86 4.19
N ALA A 24 -17.84 -14.61 4.50
CA ALA A 24 -16.79 -15.63 4.47
C ALA A 24 -17.07 -16.73 5.50
N ARG A 25 -17.52 -16.36 6.71
CA ARG A 25 -17.91 -17.30 7.76
C ARG A 25 -19.10 -18.17 7.35
N PHE A 26 -20.13 -17.58 6.75
CA PHE A 26 -21.28 -18.33 6.21
C PHE A 26 -20.90 -19.25 5.03
N SER A 27 -19.82 -18.93 4.31
CA SER A 27 -19.27 -19.76 3.24
C SER A 27 -18.36 -20.91 3.74
N GLY A 28 -18.32 -21.16 5.06
CA GLY A 28 -17.53 -22.24 5.67
C GLY A 28 -16.04 -21.91 5.87
N ILE A 29 -15.63 -20.66 5.64
CA ILE A 29 -14.24 -20.23 5.89
C ILE A 29 -14.07 -19.97 7.38
N ARG A 30 -13.07 -20.59 8.00
CA ARG A 30 -12.70 -20.36 9.40
C ARG A 30 -11.96 -19.03 9.54
N THR A 31 -12.70 -17.91 9.51
CA THR A 31 -12.17 -16.53 9.48
C THR A 31 -11.13 -16.28 10.56
N GLY A 32 -11.39 -16.69 11.80
CA GLY A 32 -10.45 -16.56 12.92
C GLY A 32 -9.09 -17.21 12.65
N ARG A 33 -9.04 -18.38 12.01
CA ARG A 33 -7.76 -19.02 11.65
C ARG A 33 -7.01 -18.24 10.57
N VAL A 34 -7.74 -17.71 9.58
CA VAL A 34 -7.15 -16.91 8.51
C VAL A 34 -6.52 -15.65 9.08
N ILE A 35 -7.22 -14.96 10.00
CA ILE A 35 -6.73 -13.75 10.67
C ILE A 35 -5.49 -14.07 11.53
N ILE A 36 -5.54 -15.11 12.36
CA ILE A 36 -4.39 -15.52 13.19
C ILE A 36 -3.18 -15.85 12.32
N CYS A 37 -3.36 -16.64 11.26
CA CYS A 37 -2.27 -16.95 10.34
C CYS A 37 -1.70 -15.70 9.67
N ALA A 38 -2.53 -14.72 9.31
CA ALA A 38 -2.07 -13.46 8.74
C ALA A 38 -1.20 -12.67 9.72
N TYR A 39 -1.62 -12.57 10.99
CA TYR A 39 -0.82 -11.93 12.05
C TYR A 39 0.51 -12.65 12.30
N VAL A 40 0.51 -14.00 12.33
CA VAL A 40 1.72 -14.80 12.53
C VAL A 40 2.71 -14.60 11.39
N ILE A 41 2.23 -14.58 10.14
CA ILE A 41 3.09 -14.32 8.96
C ILE A 41 3.65 -12.90 9.02
N CYS A 42 2.84 -11.90 9.40
CA CYS A 42 3.28 -10.52 9.56
C CYS A 42 4.37 -10.40 10.64
N ALA A 43 4.13 -10.98 11.83
CA ALA A 43 5.10 -11.00 12.91
C ALA A 43 6.42 -11.67 12.52
N GLY A 44 6.36 -12.80 11.80
CA GLY A 44 7.54 -13.50 11.30
C GLY A 44 8.34 -12.67 10.29
N LEU A 45 7.67 -11.94 9.39
CA LEU A 45 8.31 -11.05 8.43
C LEU A 45 8.92 -9.82 9.12
N THR A 46 8.25 -9.24 10.10
CA THR A 46 8.76 -8.12 10.89
C THR A 46 9.99 -8.55 11.70
N ALA A 47 9.96 -9.73 12.31
CA ALA A 47 11.12 -10.30 13.01
C ALA A 47 12.30 -10.55 12.06
N LEU A 48 12.05 -11.01 10.83
CA LEU A 48 13.09 -11.15 9.83
C LEU A 48 13.66 -9.80 9.39
N SER A 49 12.79 -8.81 9.18
CA SER A 49 13.15 -7.45 8.77
C SER A 49 13.97 -6.71 9.84
N SER A 50 13.62 -6.87 11.12
CA SER A 50 14.31 -6.19 12.23
C SER A 50 15.78 -6.60 12.34
N ILE A 51 16.12 -7.85 12.01
CA ILE A 51 17.52 -8.34 11.97
C ILE A 51 18.35 -7.51 10.98
N PHE A 52 17.77 -7.05 9.87
CA PHE A 52 18.46 -6.18 8.91
C PHE A 52 18.56 -4.74 9.41
N LEU A 53 17.57 -4.26 10.16
CA LEU A 53 17.52 -2.89 10.69
C LEU A 53 18.52 -2.65 11.84
N THR A 54 18.85 -3.66 12.63
CA THR A 54 19.78 -3.57 13.79
C THR A 54 21.19 -3.12 13.42
N ARG A 55 21.58 -3.08 12.14
CA ARG A 55 22.89 -2.58 11.71
C ARG A 55 23.03 -1.05 11.74
N SER A 56 21.96 -0.30 11.98
CA SER A 56 21.98 1.17 12.01
C SER A 56 22.16 1.69 13.45
N ILE A 57 23.33 2.26 13.71
CA ILE A 57 23.76 2.89 14.95
C ILE A 57 23.13 4.29 15.12
N LEU A 58 21.94 4.41 15.75
CA LEU A 58 21.54 5.61 16.52
C LEU A 58 20.24 5.36 17.35
N PRO A 59 20.29 5.17 18.68
CA PRO A 59 19.17 4.61 19.45
C PRO A 59 17.90 5.49 19.64
N SER A 60 17.94 6.81 19.42
CA SER A 60 16.97 7.73 20.02
C SER A 60 15.74 8.10 19.18
N SER A 61 15.68 7.74 17.89
CA SER A 61 14.52 8.06 17.03
C SER A 61 14.20 7.01 15.96
N HIS A 62 14.87 5.86 15.98
CA HIS A 62 14.63 4.81 15.01
C HIS A 62 13.31 4.10 15.35
N GLY A 63 12.37 4.09 14.39
CA GLY A 63 11.06 3.46 14.52
C GLY A 63 9.88 4.43 14.59
N ASN A 64 10.11 5.73 14.83
CA ASN A 64 9.00 6.70 14.84
C ASN A 64 8.45 6.92 13.41
N PHE A 65 7.12 6.95 13.27
CA PHE A 65 6.39 7.12 12.00
C PHE A 65 6.52 6.01 10.94
N TYR A 66 7.26 4.93 11.20
CA TYR A 66 7.36 3.82 10.24
C TYR A 66 5.99 3.17 9.99
N GLU A 67 5.08 3.17 10.98
CA GLU A 67 3.70 2.72 10.77
C GLU A 67 2.96 3.61 9.77
N LEU A 68 3.10 4.93 9.90
CA LEU A 68 2.44 5.88 9.00
C LEU A 68 2.99 5.76 7.57
N TYR A 69 4.31 5.63 7.41
CA TYR A 69 4.93 5.41 6.10
C TYR A 69 4.54 4.06 5.51
N ALA A 70 4.43 3.00 6.33
CA ALA A 70 3.98 1.69 5.86
C ALA A 70 2.54 1.73 5.36
N ILE A 71 1.64 2.40 6.09
CA ILE A 71 0.24 2.59 5.67
C ILE A 71 0.19 3.43 4.39
N ALA A 72 0.94 4.54 4.33
CA ALA A 72 1.00 5.41 3.15
C ALA A 72 1.49 4.65 1.91
N ALA A 73 2.56 3.85 2.03
CA ALA A 73 3.07 3.04 0.93
C ALA A 73 2.05 1.99 0.46
N ALA A 74 1.30 1.38 1.39
CA ALA A 74 0.27 0.41 1.05
C ALA A 74 -0.89 1.07 0.28
N VAL A 75 -1.36 2.23 0.72
CA VAL A 75 -2.45 2.96 0.06
C VAL A 75 -2.03 3.51 -1.30
N ILE A 76 -0.84 4.11 -1.40
CA ILE A 76 -0.24 4.54 -2.68
C ILE A 76 -0.08 3.34 -3.62
N GLY A 77 0.31 2.19 -3.06
CA GLY A 77 0.38 0.91 -3.76
C GLY A 77 -0.97 0.29 -4.13
N GLY A 78 -2.09 0.94 -3.84
CA GLY A 78 -3.43 0.51 -4.24
C GLY A 78 -4.10 -0.50 -3.31
N PHE A 79 -3.66 -0.63 -2.05
CA PHE A 79 -4.44 -1.37 -1.04
C PHE A 79 -5.65 -0.56 -0.56
N SER A 80 -6.79 -1.22 -0.43
CA SER A 80 -8.00 -0.63 0.13
C SER A 80 -7.95 -0.60 1.66
N LEU A 81 -8.21 0.56 2.26
CA LEU A 81 -8.39 0.69 3.71
C LEU A 81 -9.62 -0.07 4.24
N ARG A 82 -10.59 -0.34 3.36
CA ARG A 82 -11.80 -1.11 3.68
C ARG A 82 -11.57 -2.62 3.63
N GLY A 83 -10.40 -3.06 3.16
CA GLY A 83 -10.03 -4.47 3.06
C GLY A 83 -10.53 -5.16 1.78
N GLY A 84 -10.02 -6.37 1.53
CA GLY A 84 -10.49 -7.26 0.46
C GLY A 84 -9.96 -6.95 -0.94
N GLU A 85 -9.13 -5.91 -1.10
CA GLU A 85 -8.58 -5.47 -2.38
C GLU A 85 -7.16 -4.91 -2.19
N GLY A 86 -6.26 -5.21 -3.14
CA GLY A 86 -4.88 -4.71 -3.15
C GLY A 86 -3.92 -5.60 -3.93
N SER A 87 -2.76 -5.06 -4.31
CA SER A 87 -1.72 -5.78 -5.06
C SER A 87 -0.36 -5.67 -4.37
N ILE A 88 0.33 -6.80 -4.22
CA ILE A 88 1.69 -6.83 -3.65
C ILE A 88 2.67 -6.06 -4.53
N ILE A 89 2.52 -6.13 -5.85
CA ILE A 89 3.39 -5.39 -6.77
C ILE A 89 3.22 -3.89 -6.55
N GLY A 90 1.97 -3.45 -6.33
CA GLY A 90 1.67 -2.06 -6.04
C GLY A 90 2.33 -1.55 -4.75
N VAL A 91 2.25 -2.29 -3.63
CA VAL A 91 2.92 -1.86 -2.38
C VAL A 91 4.44 -1.88 -2.47
N VAL A 92 5.03 -2.79 -3.26
CA VAL A 92 6.49 -2.75 -3.51
C VAL A 92 6.86 -1.48 -4.28
N LEU A 93 6.09 -1.09 -5.29
CA LEU A 93 6.31 0.17 -6.00
C LEU A 93 6.07 1.39 -5.10
N GLY A 94 5.01 1.37 -4.28
CA GLY A 94 4.70 2.45 -3.33
C GLY A 94 5.77 2.63 -2.26
N THR A 95 6.31 1.54 -1.71
CA THR A 95 7.42 1.59 -0.74
C THR A 95 8.71 2.13 -1.37
N ILE A 96 9.05 1.71 -2.60
CA ILE A 96 10.21 2.25 -3.34
C ILE A 96 10.03 3.75 -3.58
N LEU A 97 8.84 4.18 -4.01
CA LEU A 97 8.55 5.60 -4.26
C LEU A 97 8.71 6.44 -2.99
N LEU A 98 8.15 5.99 -1.86
CA LEU A 98 8.32 6.69 -0.58
C LEU A 98 9.78 6.73 -0.13
N GLN A 99 10.55 5.64 -0.34
CA GLN A 99 11.97 5.60 0.02
C GLN A 99 12.79 6.61 -0.81
N VAL A 100 12.50 6.73 -2.10
CA VAL A 100 13.14 7.72 -2.98
C VAL A 100 12.79 9.14 -2.55
N LEU A 101 11.53 9.41 -2.21
CA LEU A 101 11.11 10.73 -1.72
C LEU A 101 11.82 11.11 -0.42
N GLN A 102 11.92 10.18 0.54
CA GLN A 102 12.67 10.44 1.78
C GLN A 102 14.15 10.72 1.50
N ASN A 103 14.76 10.00 0.56
CA ASN A 103 16.15 10.25 0.15
C ASN A 103 16.30 11.66 -0.46
N LEU A 104 15.38 12.08 -1.34
CA LEU A 104 15.36 13.43 -1.92
C LEU A 104 15.26 14.53 -0.85
N VAL A 105 14.34 14.38 0.11
CA VAL A 105 14.18 15.34 1.22
C VAL A 105 15.44 15.43 2.08
N ASN A 106 16.12 14.30 2.30
CA ASN A 106 17.40 14.28 3.02
C ASN A 106 18.51 14.98 2.23
N LEU A 107 18.61 14.75 0.91
CA LEU A 107 19.59 15.41 0.03
C LEU A 107 19.37 16.93 -0.09
N LEU A 108 18.12 17.40 0.04
CA LEU A 108 17.78 18.82 0.09
C LEU A 108 18.23 19.52 1.40
N GLY A 109 18.84 18.79 2.35
CA GLY A 109 19.49 19.35 3.53
C GLY A 109 18.53 19.85 4.60
N ILE A 110 17.30 19.31 4.65
CA ILE A 110 16.28 19.76 5.60
C ILE A 110 16.62 19.28 7.02
N PRO A 111 16.65 20.16 8.03
CA PRO A 111 16.99 19.79 9.39
C PRO A 111 16.06 18.70 9.94
N SER A 112 16.64 17.72 10.63
CA SER A 112 15.98 16.48 11.09
C SER A 112 14.72 16.73 11.93
N SER A 113 14.67 17.83 12.68
CA SER A 113 13.50 18.21 13.48
C SER A 113 12.26 18.55 12.64
N LEU A 114 12.43 19.04 11.40
CA LEU A 114 11.33 19.36 10.48
C LEU A 114 11.14 18.32 9.38
N ASN A 115 12.00 17.30 9.31
CA ASN A 115 12.00 16.30 8.25
C ASN A 115 10.65 15.57 8.16
N PHE A 116 9.99 15.32 9.29
CA PHE A 116 8.67 14.69 9.33
C PHE A 116 7.56 15.58 8.73
N ALA A 117 7.53 16.86 9.11
CA ALA A 117 6.53 17.81 8.60
C ALA A 117 6.72 18.06 7.09
N VAL A 118 7.97 18.12 6.63
CA VAL A 118 8.28 18.32 5.23
C VAL A 118 8.07 17.05 4.40
N SER A 119 8.49 15.89 4.89
CA SER A 119 8.23 14.62 4.20
C SER A 119 6.73 14.35 4.10
N GLY A 120 5.96 14.61 5.17
CA GLY A 120 4.50 14.47 5.15
C GLY A 120 3.82 15.42 4.16
N SER A 121 4.25 16.69 4.08
CA SER A 121 3.70 17.66 3.14
C SER A 121 4.10 17.34 1.68
N VAL A 122 5.33 16.93 1.44
CA VAL A 122 5.81 16.49 0.12
C VAL A 122 5.06 15.25 -0.36
N ILE A 123 4.79 14.29 0.53
CA ILE A 123 3.97 13.11 0.20
C ILE A 123 2.53 13.55 -0.12
N LEU A 124 1.91 14.41 0.70
CA LEU A 124 0.57 14.93 0.45
C LEU A 124 0.47 15.62 -0.91
N ILE A 125 1.41 16.52 -1.21
CA ILE A 125 1.47 17.23 -2.50
C ILE A 125 1.72 16.25 -3.65
N GLY A 126 2.67 15.32 -3.48
CA GLY A 126 3.00 14.31 -4.49
C GLY A 126 1.80 13.41 -4.82
N VAL A 127 1.06 12.96 -3.80
CA VAL A 127 -0.15 12.14 -3.98
C VAL A 127 -1.28 12.96 -4.59
N LEU A 128 -1.52 14.19 -4.15
CA LEU A 128 -2.54 15.06 -4.74
C LEU A 128 -2.25 15.33 -6.22
N ALA A 129 -1.00 15.62 -6.56
CA ALA A 129 -0.57 15.78 -7.94
C ALA A 129 -0.80 14.47 -8.73
N ASP A 130 -0.34 13.32 -8.21
CA ASP A 130 -0.50 12.02 -8.87
C ASP A 130 -1.98 11.64 -9.08
N GLN A 131 -2.84 11.89 -8.09
CA GLN A 131 -4.29 11.70 -8.20
C GLN A 131 -4.87 12.57 -9.32
N GLU A 132 -4.49 13.84 -9.36
CA GLU A 132 -4.97 14.78 -10.37
C GLU A 132 -4.52 14.35 -11.79
N TYR A 133 -3.24 13.96 -11.96
CA TYR A 133 -2.73 13.39 -13.22
C TYR A 133 -3.43 12.09 -13.63
N THR A 134 -3.79 11.24 -12.66
CA THR A 134 -4.48 9.97 -12.91
C THR A 134 -5.94 10.18 -13.33
N GLU A 135 -6.64 11.12 -12.71
CA GLU A 135 -8.02 11.49 -13.06
C GLU A 135 -8.09 12.14 -14.46
N PHE A 136 -7.06 12.90 -14.85
CA PHE A 136 -6.93 13.40 -16.22
C PHE A 136 -6.81 12.29 -17.26
N ARG A 137 -6.21 11.14 -16.93
CA ARG A 137 -6.14 9.98 -17.83
C ARG A 137 -7.48 9.25 -17.94
N LYS A 138 -8.17 8.98 -16.83
CA LYS A 138 -9.49 8.32 -16.83
C LYS A 138 -10.55 9.14 -17.59
N ARG A 139 -10.55 10.47 -17.44
CA ARG A 139 -11.46 11.35 -18.19
C ARG A 139 -11.25 11.27 -19.71
N ARG A 140 -10.01 11.08 -20.17
CA ARG A 140 -9.69 10.95 -21.60
C ARG A 140 -10.15 9.60 -22.18
N GLU A 141 -10.10 8.52 -21.39
CA GLU A 141 -10.59 7.20 -21.81
C GLU A 141 -12.12 7.15 -21.88
N LEU A 142 -12.82 7.75 -20.91
CA LEU A 142 -14.28 7.87 -20.92
C LEU A 142 -14.80 8.68 -22.13
N MET A 143 -14.11 9.75 -22.52
CA MET A 143 -14.48 10.54 -23.70
C MET A 143 -14.29 9.76 -25.02
N ARG A 144 -13.27 8.91 -25.12
CA ARG A 144 -13.07 8.02 -26.29
C ARG A 144 -14.14 6.94 -26.39
N GLY A 145 -14.56 6.35 -25.27
CA GLY A 145 -15.63 5.34 -25.24
C GLY A 145 -17.00 5.88 -25.68
N ARG A 146 -17.30 7.16 -25.37
CA ARG A 146 -18.56 7.82 -25.78
C ARG A 146 -18.63 8.14 -27.26
N LEU A 147 -17.49 8.39 -27.92
CA LEU A 147 -17.44 8.62 -29.37
C LEU A 147 -17.64 7.31 -30.15
N ALA A 148 -17.01 6.21 -29.69
CA ALA A 148 -17.18 4.88 -30.31
C ALA A 148 -18.62 4.33 -30.21
N THR A 149 -19.36 4.67 -29.15
CA THR A 149 -20.79 4.30 -29.01
C THR A 149 -21.74 5.19 -29.80
N ALA A 150 -21.32 6.38 -30.21
CA ALA A 150 -22.10 7.28 -31.05
C ALA A 150 -21.99 6.92 -32.54
N GLU A 151 -20.82 6.44 -32.99
CA GLU A 151 -20.61 6.02 -34.39
C GLU A 151 -21.27 4.67 -34.73
N GLY A 152 -21.41 3.75 -33.77
CA GLY A 152 -22.06 2.45 -34.00
C GLY A 152 -23.60 2.46 -34.03
N ARG A 153 -24.23 3.65 -34.05
CA ARG A 153 -25.70 3.82 -34.07
C ARG A 153 -26.23 4.45 -35.36
N LEU A 154 -25.37 4.67 -36.36
CA LEU A 154 -25.70 5.10 -37.72
C LEU A 154 -25.45 3.96 -38.70
#